data_AF-A0A531KK31-F1
#
_entry.id   AF-A0A531KK31-F1
#
_cell.length_a   1.000
_cell.length_b   1.000
_cell.length_c   1.000
_cell.angle_alpha   90.00
_cell.angle_beta   90.00
_cell.angle_gamma   90.00
#
_symmetry.space_group_name_H-M   'P 1'
#
loop_
_entity.id
_entity.type
_entity.pdbx_description
1 polymer ?
#
loop_
_entity_poly.entity_id
_entity_poly.type
_entity_poly.pdbx_seq_one_letter_code
_entity_poly.pdbx_strand_id
1 'polypeptide(L)'
;AILDRWRGLSYPQLAFEILSLYIDDIPPADLKAICAKTYTPEIFGTARIAPVRALETGLHLAELSNGPTLAFKDMAMQLLGNLLEYELARRAEELNILGATSGDTGSAAEYAMRGKTGIRVFMMSPHGRMSAFQQAQMFSLQDNNIHNIAIDGVFDDCQDIVKAVSGDADFKRRHRVGAVNSINWARLVTQVVYY
;
A
#
# COMPACT_ATOMS: atom_id res chain seq x y z
N ALA A 1 7.50 -16.13 26.30
CA ALA A 1 6.80 -17.27 25.66
C ALA A 1 6.37 -16.96 24.22
N ILE A 2 5.42 -16.05 23.96
CA ILE A 2 4.98 -15.73 22.58
C ILE A 2 6.11 -15.05 21.78
N LEU A 3 6.68 -13.96 22.29
CA LEU A 3 7.75 -13.22 21.61
C LEU A 3 9.00 -14.08 21.35
N ASP A 4 9.32 -15.01 22.26
CA ASP A 4 10.45 -15.92 22.07
C ASP A 4 10.24 -16.87 20.88
N ARG A 5 9.00 -17.34 20.67
CA ARG A 5 8.65 -18.17 19.50
C ARG A 5 8.73 -17.36 18.21
N TRP A 6 8.36 -16.08 18.26
CA TRP A 6 8.36 -15.21 17.09
C TRP A 6 9.76 -14.83 16.59
N ARG A 7 10.78 -14.91 17.45
CA ARG A 7 12.18 -14.59 17.09
C ARG A 7 12.72 -15.37 15.88
N GLY A 8 12.27 -16.60 15.68
CA GLY A 8 12.74 -17.47 14.59
C GLY A 8 11.93 -17.38 13.29
N LEU A 9 10.89 -16.55 13.25
CA LEU A 9 9.99 -16.46 12.12
C LEU A 9 10.58 -15.63 10.97
N SER A 10 10.28 -16.01 9.74
CA SER A 10 10.49 -15.13 8.59
C SER A 10 9.52 -13.94 8.63
N TYR A 11 9.84 -12.86 7.94
CA TYR A 11 8.98 -11.67 7.89
C TYR A 11 7.50 -11.97 7.54
N PRO A 12 7.16 -12.74 6.48
CA PRO A 12 5.75 -13.07 6.20
C PRO A 12 5.08 -13.92 7.29
N GLN A 13 5.84 -14.76 8.01
CA GLN A 13 5.31 -15.55 9.12
C GLN A 13 5.04 -14.66 10.32
N LEU A 14 5.95 -13.74 10.65
CA LEU A 14 5.74 -12.75 11.71
C LEU A 14 4.58 -11.82 11.39
N ALA A 15 4.47 -11.36 10.14
CA ALA A 15 3.34 -10.57 9.67
C ALA A 15 2.01 -11.30 9.90
N PHE A 16 1.93 -12.59 9.51
CA PHE A 16 0.76 -13.42 9.77
C PHE A 16 0.42 -13.50 11.27
N GLU A 17 1.39 -13.78 12.14
CA GLU A 17 1.16 -13.90 13.58
C GLU A 17 0.65 -12.59 14.20
N ILE A 18 1.26 -11.46 13.85
CA ILE A 18 0.87 -10.14 14.36
C ILE A 18 -0.51 -9.74 13.84
N LEU A 19 -0.76 -9.89 12.54
CA LEU A 19 -2.04 -9.52 11.93
C LEU A 19 -3.19 -10.39 12.44
N SER A 20 -2.93 -11.67 12.74
CA SER A 20 -3.93 -12.59 13.32
C SER A 20 -4.40 -12.18 14.71
N LEU A 21 -3.72 -11.25 15.39
CA LEU A 21 -4.22 -10.67 16.64
C LEU A 21 -5.36 -9.67 16.44
N TYR A 22 -5.50 -9.14 15.23
CA TYR A 22 -6.44 -8.05 14.91
C TYR A 22 -7.43 -8.40 13.80
N ILE A 23 -7.16 -9.45 13.02
CA ILE A 23 -7.97 -9.90 11.89
C ILE A 23 -8.51 -11.29 12.23
N ASP A 24 -9.77 -11.35 12.66
CA ASP A 24 -10.49 -12.58 13.00
C ASP A 24 -11.57 -12.97 11.98
N ASP A 25 -11.77 -12.14 10.96
CA ASP A 25 -12.79 -12.27 9.91
C ASP A 25 -12.22 -12.80 8.57
N ILE A 26 -10.90 -12.97 8.46
CA ILE A 26 -10.23 -13.67 7.34
C ILE A 26 -9.76 -15.04 7.82
N PRO A 27 -10.08 -16.15 7.11
CA PRO A 27 -9.58 -17.48 7.46
C PRO A 27 -8.05 -17.50 7.61
N PRO A 28 -7.48 -18.13 8.66
CA PRO A 28 -6.04 -18.09 8.91
C PRO A 28 -5.18 -18.59 7.75
N ALA A 29 -5.65 -19.57 6.99
CA ALA A 29 -4.95 -20.07 5.81
C ALA A 29 -4.83 -19.00 4.71
N ASP A 30 -5.89 -18.22 4.51
CA ASP A 30 -5.95 -17.16 3.51
C ASP A 30 -5.08 -15.98 3.92
N LEU A 31 -5.17 -15.54 5.19
CA LEU A 31 -4.32 -14.46 5.72
C LEU A 31 -2.83 -14.83 5.61
N LYS A 32 -2.48 -16.08 5.94
CA LYS A 32 -1.11 -16.58 5.79
C LYS A 32 -0.64 -16.56 4.33
N ALA A 33 -1.50 -16.97 3.40
CA ALA A 33 -1.20 -16.92 1.97
C ALA A 33 -1.04 -15.48 1.45
N ILE A 34 -1.87 -14.54 1.93
CA ILE A 34 -1.77 -13.12 1.62
C ILE A 34 -0.43 -12.54 2.09
N CYS A 35 -0.02 -12.82 3.33
CA CYS A 35 1.29 -12.39 3.85
C CYS A 35 2.45 -12.97 3.03
N ALA A 36 2.40 -14.26 2.69
CA ALA A 36 3.41 -14.92 1.88
C ALA A 36 3.49 -14.38 0.44
N LYS A 37 2.35 -14.05 -0.18
CA LYS A 37 2.29 -13.39 -1.50
C LYS A 37 2.83 -11.96 -1.47
N THR A 38 2.70 -11.28 -0.33
CA THR A 38 3.07 -9.87 -0.17
C THR A 38 4.56 -9.70 0.03
N TYR A 39 5.14 -10.43 0.98
CA TYR A 39 6.49 -10.16 1.48
C TYR A 39 7.49 -11.15 0.91
N THR A 40 7.95 -10.87 -0.32
CA THR A 40 8.90 -11.73 -1.03
C THR A 40 10.20 -11.00 -1.38
N PRO A 41 11.31 -11.73 -1.58
CA PRO A 41 12.57 -11.15 -2.07
C PRO A 41 12.43 -10.47 -3.43
N GLU A 42 11.52 -10.92 -4.28
CA GLU A 42 11.30 -10.35 -5.62
C GLU A 42 10.66 -8.96 -5.53
N ILE A 43 9.80 -8.72 -4.54
CA ILE A 43 9.14 -7.42 -4.32
C ILE A 43 10.03 -6.47 -3.51
N PHE A 44 10.74 -6.98 -2.49
CA PHE A 44 11.49 -6.17 -1.53
C PHE A 44 13.02 -6.29 -1.64
N GLY A 45 13.52 -6.94 -2.69
CA GLY A 45 14.95 -7.13 -2.96
C GLY A 45 15.69 -8.08 -2.01
N THR A 46 15.07 -8.56 -0.93
CA THR A 46 15.71 -9.42 0.08
C THR A 46 14.72 -10.26 0.87
N ALA A 47 15.07 -11.50 1.22
CA ALA A 47 14.24 -12.37 2.06
C ALA A 47 14.04 -11.84 3.50
N ARG A 48 14.86 -10.89 3.95
CA ARG A 48 14.68 -10.23 5.25
C ARG A 48 13.56 -9.19 5.24
N ILE A 49 13.15 -8.72 4.06
CA ILE A 49 12.13 -7.69 3.79
C ILE A 49 12.45 -6.32 4.41
N ALA A 50 12.64 -6.25 5.74
CA ALA A 50 13.05 -5.08 6.50
C ALA A 50 14.36 -5.38 7.27
N PRO A 51 15.52 -5.49 6.59
CA PRO A 51 16.78 -5.76 7.28
C PRO A 51 17.20 -4.59 8.17
N VAL A 52 17.87 -4.90 9.27
CA VAL A 52 18.48 -3.92 10.16
C VAL A 52 19.99 -3.94 9.96
N ARG A 53 20.55 -2.80 9.55
CA ARG A 53 21.99 -2.62 9.32
C ARG A 53 22.60 -1.84 10.47
N ALA A 54 23.61 -2.41 11.14
CA ALA A 54 24.43 -1.67 12.09
C ALA A 54 25.28 -0.64 11.35
N LEU A 55 25.30 0.61 11.83
CA LEU A 55 26.14 1.68 11.30
C LEU A 55 27.35 1.91 12.22
N GLU A 56 27.08 2.01 13.52
CA GLU A 56 28.08 2.11 14.58
C GLU A 56 27.48 1.59 15.90
N THR A 57 28.26 1.56 16.97
CA THR A 57 27.82 1.07 18.28
C THR A 57 26.59 1.84 18.75
N GLY A 58 25.46 1.13 18.90
CA GLY A 58 24.20 1.72 19.37
C GLY A 58 23.35 2.38 18.27
N LEU A 59 23.83 2.45 17.02
CA LEU A 59 23.10 3.03 15.89
C LEU A 59 22.85 1.99 14.80
N HIS A 60 21.57 1.77 14.52
CA HIS A 60 21.11 0.83 13.50
C HIS A 60 20.11 1.52 12.58
N LEU A 61 20.13 1.12 11.31
CA LEU A 61 19.17 1.55 10.30
C LEU A 61 18.25 0.39 9.93
N ALA A 62 16.95 0.57 10.11
CA ALA A 62 15.93 -0.31 9.53
C ALA A 62 15.70 0.09 8.08
N GLU A 63 16.05 -0.78 7.15
CA GLU A 63 15.92 -0.53 5.71
C GLU A 63 14.50 -0.88 5.25
N LEU A 64 13.58 0.07 5.38
CA LEU A 64 12.17 -0.10 5.03
C LEU A 64 11.84 0.31 3.58
N SER A 65 12.83 0.81 2.85
CA SER A 65 12.68 1.43 1.54
C SER A 65 13.25 0.57 0.40
N ASN A 66 13.16 -0.76 0.54
CA ASN A 66 13.66 -1.72 -0.46
C ASN A 66 12.55 -2.26 -1.38
N GLY A 67 11.31 -1.81 -1.16
CA GLY A 67 10.15 -2.18 -1.96
C GLY A 67 10.15 -1.53 -3.36
N PRO A 68 9.10 -1.80 -4.16
CA PRO A 68 9.05 -1.42 -5.57
C PRO A 68 9.13 0.08 -5.83
N THR A 69 8.81 0.90 -4.83
CA THR A 69 8.81 2.36 -4.97
C THR A 69 9.91 3.05 -4.19
N LEU A 70 10.76 2.28 -3.52
CA LEU A 70 11.89 2.75 -2.72
C LEU A 70 11.48 3.64 -1.53
N ALA A 71 10.32 3.36 -0.95
CA ALA A 71 9.81 4.07 0.21
C ALA A 71 9.11 3.12 1.20
N PHE A 72 9.19 3.43 2.50
CA PHE A 72 8.56 2.63 3.56
C PHE A 72 7.05 2.38 3.40
N LYS A 73 6.37 3.20 2.60
CA LYS A 73 4.94 3.04 2.30
C LYS A 73 4.65 1.70 1.62
N ASP A 74 5.61 1.14 0.91
CA ASP A 74 5.51 -0.17 0.26
C ASP A 74 5.19 -1.29 1.24
N MET A 75 5.76 -1.23 2.45
CA MET A 75 5.56 -2.23 3.51
C MET A 75 4.08 -2.46 3.83
N ALA A 76 3.30 -1.38 3.82
CA ALA A 76 1.87 -1.41 4.11
C ALA A 76 1.02 -1.52 2.83
N MET A 77 1.37 -0.77 1.78
CA MET A 77 0.54 -0.70 0.58
C MET A 77 0.49 -2.04 -0.15
N GLN A 78 1.61 -2.77 -0.25
CA GLN A 78 1.64 -4.07 -0.93
C GLN A 78 0.68 -5.08 -0.26
N LEU A 79 0.64 -5.11 1.08
CA LEU A 79 -0.30 -5.96 1.81
C LEU A 79 -1.73 -5.51 1.59
N LEU A 80 -1.98 -4.19 1.68
CA LEU A 80 -3.31 -3.63 1.50
C LEU A 80 -3.88 -3.95 0.11
N GLY A 81 -3.06 -3.93 -0.95
CA GLY A 81 -3.49 -4.32 -2.29
C GLY A 81 -3.95 -5.77 -2.36
N ASN A 82 -3.26 -6.69 -1.69
CA ASN A 82 -3.69 -8.10 -1.61
C ASN A 82 -4.94 -8.28 -0.74
N LEU A 83 -5.06 -7.56 0.39
CA LEU A 83 -6.24 -7.61 1.26
C LEU A 83 -7.50 -7.07 0.55
N LEU A 84 -7.39 -5.95 -0.16
CA LEU A 84 -8.51 -5.39 -0.92
C LEU A 84 -8.93 -6.31 -2.06
N GLU A 85 -7.97 -6.85 -2.83
CA GLU A 85 -8.27 -7.80 -3.92
C GLU A 85 -8.99 -9.03 -3.38
N TYR A 86 -8.53 -9.60 -2.26
CA TYR A 86 -9.17 -10.73 -1.60
C TYR A 86 -10.61 -10.40 -1.18
N GLU A 87 -10.79 -9.28 -0.48
CA GLU A 87 -12.09 -8.92 0.10
C GLU A 87 -13.13 -8.53 -0.96
N LEU A 88 -12.71 -7.81 -1.99
CA LEU A 88 -13.56 -7.45 -3.12
C LEU A 88 -13.99 -8.69 -3.92
N ALA A 89 -13.06 -9.64 -4.14
CA ALA A 89 -13.40 -10.91 -4.78
C ALA A 89 -14.41 -11.71 -3.96
N ARG A 90 -14.23 -11.78 -2.63
CA ARG A 90 -15.15 -12.47 -1.72
C ARG A 90 -16.57 -11.87 -1.74
N ARG A 91 -16.68 -10.55 -1.93
CA ARG A 91 -17.97 -9.83 -2.01
C ARG A 91 -18.54 -9.72 -3.43
N ALA A 92 -17.79 -10.14 -4.45
CA ALA A 92 -18.09 -9.85 -5.86
C ALA A 92 -18.30 -8.34 -6.12
N GLU A 93 -17.46 -7.52 -5.50
CA GLU A 93 -17.50 -6.06 -5.58
C GLU A 93 -16.31 -5.48 -6.37
N GLU A 94 -16.41 -4.20 -6.70
CA GLU A 94 -15.32 -3.43 -7.31
C GLU A 94 -15.12 -2.13 -6.54
N LEU A 95 -13.90 -1.61 -6.55
CA LEU A 95 -13.49 -0.38 -5.87
C LEU A 95 -12.75 0.54 -6.83
N ASN A 96 -13.21 1.80 -6.92
CA ASN A 96 -12.49 2.86 -7.61
C ASN A 96 -11.79 3.71 -6.54
N ILE A 97 -10.48 3.54 -6.40
CA ILE A 97 -9.67 4.32 -5.47
C ILE A 97 -9.43 5.70 -6.08
N LEU A 98 -9.82 6.76 -5.37
CA LEU A 98 -9.49 8.14 -5.72
C LEU A 98 -8.47 8.70 -4.73
N GLY A 99 -7.37 9.23 -5.24
CA GLY A 99 -6.29 9.77 -4.42
C GLY A 99 -5.66 11.03 -4.99
N ALA A 100 -4.93 11.74 -4.13
CA ALA A 100 -4.06 12.84 -4.50
C ALA A 100 -2.67 12.57 -3.94
N THR A 101 -1.62 12.90 -4.69
CA THR A 101 -0.23 12.71 -4.27
C THR A 101 0.67 13.87 -4.69
N SER A 102 1.76 14.06 -3.96
CA SER A 102 2.93 14.85 -4.36
C SER A 102 4.10 13.98 -4.89
N GLY A 103 3.91 12.65 -4.95
CA GLY A 103 4.88 11.68 -5.41
C GLY A 103 4.73 10.34 -4.69
N ASP A 104 5.55 10.11 -3.65
CA ASP A 104 5.74 8.82 -2.97
C ASP A 104 4.48 8.01 -2.66
N THR A 105 3.44 8.64 -2.11
CA THR A 105 2.22 7.92 -1.69
C THR A 105 1.46 7.37 -2.89
N GLY A 106 1.45 8.13 -3.99
CA GLY A 106 0.86 7.73 -5.26
C GLY A 106 1.60 6.55 -5.85
N SER A 107 2.93 6.62 -5.96
CA SER A 107 3.76 5.50 -6.41
C SER A 107 3.44 4.23 -5.62
N ALA A 108 3.52 4.27 -4.29
CA ALA A 108 3.31 3.09 -3.46
C ALA A 108 1.89 2.51 -3.59
N ALA A 109 0.87 3.36 -3.75
CA ALA A 109 -0.50 2.93 -3.98
C ALA A 109 -0.66 2.29 -5.37
N GLU A 110 -0.15 2.91 -6.43
CA GLU A 110 -0.27 2.40 -7.80
C GLU A 110 0.45 1.06 -7.96
N TYR A 111 1.68 0.93 -7.45
CA TYR A 111 2.42 -0.33 -7.52
C TYR A 111 1.79 -1.46 -6.69
N ALA A 112 1.05 -1.13 -5.64
CA ALA A 112 0.32 -2.12 -4.85
C ALA A 112 -0.99 -2.58 -5.52
N MET A 113 -1.62 -1.69 -6.30
CA MET A 113 -2.93 -1.91 -6.89
C MET A 113 -2.89 -2.29 -8.37
N ARG A 114 -1.75 -2.09 -9.06
CA ARG A 114 -1.60 -2.43 -10.48
C ARG A 114 -1.88 -3.92 -10.71
N GLY A 115 -2.70 -4.20 -11.72
CA GLY A 115 -3.12 -5.56 -12.07
C GLY A 115 -4.05 -6.25 -11.06
N LYS A 116 -4.48 -5.57 -9.98
CA LYS A 116 -5.42 -6.15 -9.01
C LYS A 116 -6.83 -6.24 -9.58
N THR A 117 -7.44 -7.40 -9.41
CA THR A 117 -8.82 -7.62 -9.88
C THR A 117 -9.81 -6.84 -9.02
N GLY A 118 -10.80 -6.21 -9.66
CA GLY A 118 -11.85 -5.44 -8.97
C GLY A 118 -11.38 -4.09 -8.43
N ILE A 119 -10.15 -3.65 -8.71
CA ILE A 119 -9.60 -2.37 -8.23
C ILE A 119 -9.18 -1.50 -9.40
N ARG A 120 -9.57 -0.23 -9.41
CA ARG A 120 -9.01 0.82 -10.27
C ARG A 120 -8.47 1.96 -9.41
N VAL A 121 -7.39 2.59 -9.85
CA VAL A 121 -6.77 3.73 -9.16
C VAL A 121 -6.84 4.96 -10.05
N PHE A 122 -7.41 6.03 -9.54
CA PHE A 122 -7.42 7.36 -10.12
C PHE A 122 -6.57 8.26 -9.22
N MET A 123 -5.34 8.53 -9.65
CA MET A 123 -4.37 9.27 -8.86
C MET A 123 -4.17 10.66 -9.46
N MET A 124 -4.55 11.67 -8.70
CA MET A 124 -4.30 13.07 -9.05
C MET A 124 -2.93 13.51 -8.56
N SER A 125 -2.18 14.18 -9.42
CA SER A 125 -0.91 14.79 -9.08
C SER A 125 -0.77 16.18 -9.72
N PRO A 126 -0.10 17.14 -9.07
CA PRO A 126 0.10 18.46 -9.65
C PRO A 126 1.09 18.39 -10.83
N HIS A 127 0.66 18.88 -11.99
CA HIS A 127 1.43 18.87 -13.22
C HIS A 127 2.76 19.62 -13.05
N GLY A 128 3.88 18.95 -13.36
CA GLY A 128 5.22 19.53 -13.31
C GLY A 128 5.78 19.81 -11.90
N ARG A 129 5.14 19.32 -10.83
CA ARG A 129 5.55 19.60 -9.44
C ARG A 129 6.03 18.39 -8.64
N MET A 130 6.16 17.22 -9.28
CA MET A 130 6.77 16.03 -8.68
C MET A 130 8.24 15.91 -9.07
N SER A 131 9.04 15.17 -8.31
CA SER A 131 10.39 14.84 -8.78
C SER A 131 10.31 13.95 -10.03
N ALA A 132 11.32 14.05 -10.91
CA ALA A 132 11.38 13.24 -12.13
C ALA A 132 11.30 11.73 -11.85
N PHE A 133 11.89 11.27 -10.73
CA PHE A 133 11.87 9.87 -10.34
C PHE A 133 10.45 9.39 -9.97
N GLN A 134 9.75 10.13 -9.11
CA GLN A 134 8.38 9.77 -8.70
C GLN A 134 7.41 9.86 -9.88
N GLN A 135 7.55 10.89 -10.73
CA GLN A 135 6.76 11.02 -11.93
C GLN A 135 6.99 9.84 -12.89
N ALA A 136 8.24 9.42 -13.09
CA ALA A 136 8.55 8.27 -13.92
C ALA A 136 7.99 6.96 -13.33
N GLN A 137 8.08 6.76 -12.02
CA GLN A 137 7.48 5.60 -11.36
C GLN A 137 5.97 5.50 -11.64
N MET A 138 5.23 6.59 -11.47
CA MET A 138 3.78 6.58 -11.66
C MET A 138 3.40 6.56 -13.15
N PHE A 139 3.91 7.50 -13.94
CA PHE A 139 3.41 7.75 -15.30
C PHE A 139 3.91 6.74 -16.34
N SER A 140 4.89 5.90 -15.99
CA SER A 140 5.33 4.80 -16.87
C SER A 140 4.46 3.55 -16.78
N LEU A 141 3.61 3.43 -15.75
CA LEU A 141 2.72 2.29 -15.60
C LEU A 141 1.72 2.23 -16.77
N GLN A 142 1.64 1.06 -17.42
CA GLN A 142 0.75 0.79 -18.55
C GLN A 142 -0.46 -0.08 -18.16
N ASP A 143 -0.57 -0.44 -16.87
CA ASP A 143 -1.65 -1.27 -16.36
C ASP A 143 -3.01 -0.59 -16.55
N ASN A 144 -3.94 -1.28 -17.20
CA ASN A 144 -5.26 -0.74 -17.58
C ASN A 144 -6.10 -0.20 -16.40
N ASN A 145 -5.80 -0.64 -15.18
CA ASN A 145 -6.52 -0.24 -13.97
C ASN A 145 -5.86 0.94 -13.23
N ILE A 146 -4.77 1.50 -13.76
CA ILE A 146 -4.08 2.66 -13.21
C ILE A 146 -4.34 3.88 -14.10
N HIS A 147 -4.85 4.95 -13.49
CA HIS A 147 -5.20 6.19 -14.18
C HIS A 147 -4.49 7.35 -13.49
N ASN A 148 -3.41 7.81 -14.12
CA ASN A 148 -2.66 8.99 -13.70
C ASN A 148 -3.30 10.26 -14.28
N ILE A 149 -3.70 11.19 -13.40
CA ILE A 149 -4.37 12.45 -13.77
C ILE A 149 -3.49 13.62 -13.32
N ALA A 150 -2.84 14.27 -14.28
CA ALA A 150 -2.06 15.48 -14.02
C ALA A 150 -3.00 16.71 -13.95
N ILE A 151 -3.01 17.38 -12.80
CA ILE A 151 -3.83 18.56 -12.54
C ILE A 151 -2.99 19.82 -12.78
N ASP A 152 -3.44 20.72 -13.63
CA ASP A 152 -2.84 22.05 -13.79
C ASP A 152 -3.14 22.91 -12.56
N GLY A 153 -2.33 22.73 -11.52
CA GLY A 153 -2.52 23.35 -10.21
C GLY A 153 -1.42 22.98 -9.21
N VAL A 154 -1.72 23.15 -7.92
CA VAL A 154 -0.90 22.72 -6.79
C VAL A 154 -1.43 21.43 -6.18
N PHE A 155 -0.67 20.86 -5.23
CA PHE A 155 -1.09 19.65 -4.53
C PHE A 155 -2.41 19.87 -3.76
N ASP A 156 -2.60 21.05 -3.18
CA ASP A 156 -3.83 21.39 -2.45
C ASP A 156 -5.07 21.34 -3.36
N ASP A 157 -4.96 21.76 -4.63
CA ASP A 157 -6.06 21.66 -5.61
C ASP A 157 -6.45 20.19 -5.84
N CYS A 158 -5.46 19.30 -5.94
CA CYS A 158 -5.70 17.86 -6.05
C CYS A 158 -6.43 17.34 -4.81
N GLN A 159 -6.02 17.78 -3.61
CA GLN A 159 -6.66 17.38 -2.36
C GLN A 159 -8.10 17.90 -2.26
N ASP A 160 -8.36 19.11 -2.73
CA ASP A 160 -9.68 19.71 -2.68
C ASP A 160 -10.66 19.01 -3.63
N ILE A 161 -10.21 18.56 -4.81
CA ILE A 161 -11.01 17.70 -5.68
C ILE A 161 -11.35 16.37 -4.99
N VAL A 162 -10.37 15.72 -4.35
CA VAL A 162 -10.62 14.48 -3.58
C VAL A 162 -11.62 14.72 -2.44
N LYS A 163 -11.50 15.84 -1.72
CA LYS A 163 -12.44 16.20 -0.64
C LYS A 163 -13.84 16.46 -1.17
N ALA A 164 -13.97 17.17 -2.29
CA ALA A 164 -15.25 17.45 -2.92
C ALA A 164 -15.96 16.15 -3.34
N VAL A 165 -15.23 15.23 -4.00
CA VAL A 165 -15.77 13.89 -4.32
C VAL A 165 -16.09 13.10 -3.06
N SER A 166 -15.25 13.20 -2.02
CA SER A 166 -15.51 12.55 -0.74
C SER A 166 -16.77 13.07 -0.02
N GLY A 167 -17.11 14.35 -0.23
CA GLY A 167 -18.33 14.98 0.28
C GLY A 167 -19.60 14.57 -0.47
N ASP A 168 -19.49 14.09 -1.71
CA ASP A 168 -20.62 13.65 -2.53
C ASP A 168 -20.93 12.15 -2.30
N ALA A 169 -21.86 11.88 -1.38
CA ALA A 169 -22.27 10.51 -1.04
C ALA A 169 -22.92 9.75 -2.21
N ASP A 170 -23.62 10.45 -3.11
CA ASP A 170 -24.31 9.83 -4.24
C ASP A 170 -23.32 9.46 -5.35
N PHE A 171 -22.37 10.33 -5.64
CA PHE A 171 -21.28 10.03 -6.56
C PHE A 171 -20.43 8.86 -6.06
N LYS A 172 -20.03 8.88 -4.78
CA LYS A 172 -19.26 7.77 -4.19
C LYS A 172 -19.99 6.45 -4.27
N ARG A 173 -21.29 6.41 -3.96
CA ARG A 173 -22.09 5.18 -4.01
C ARG A 173 -22.27 4.70 -5.45
N ARG A 174 -22.59 5.60 -6.38
CA ARG A 174 -22.78 5.28 -7.80
C ARG A 174 -21.52 4.71 -8.44
N HIS A 175 -20.36 5.28 -8.11
CA HIS A 175 -19.08 4.92 -8.71
C HIS A 175 -18.19 4.07 -7.79
N ARG A 176 -18.71 3.59 -6.64
CA ARG A 176 -17.96 2.77 -5.66
C ARG A 176 -16.60 3.38 -5.31
N VAL A 177 -16.60 4.68 -5.02
CA VAL A 177 -15.35 5.42 -4.76
C VAL A 177 -14.90 5.16 -3.33
N GLY A 178 -13.66 4.68 -3.20
CA GLY A 178 -12.95 4.58 -1.93
C GLY A 178 -11.68 5.42 -1.93
N ALA A 179 -11.03 5.49 -0.76
CA ALA A 179 -9.76 6.18 -0.60
C ALA A 179 -8.78 5.28 0.14
N VAL A 180 -7.51 5.33 -0.27
CA VAL A 180 -6.40 4.67 0.42
C VAL A 180 -5.49 5.76 0.99
N ASN A 181 -5.91 6.35 2.10
CA ASN A 181 -5.18 7.41 2.79
C ASN A 181 -4.60 6.91 4.13
N SER A 182 -4.00 7.79 4.92
CA SER A 182 -3.30 7.44 6.16
C SER A 182 -4.21 6.98 7.30
N ILE A 183 -5.54 7.16 7.19
CA ILE A 183 -6.49 6.73 8.24
C ILE A 183 -6.85 5.25 8.12
N ASN A 184 -6.43 4.58 7.04
CA ASN A 184 -6.72 3.17 6.84
C ASN A 184 -6.03 2.32 7.92
N TRP A 185 -6.83 1.65 8.76
CA TRP A 185 -6.34 0.82 9.86
C TRP A 185 -5.37 -0.27 9.41
N ALA A 186 -5.64 -0.92 8.27
CA ALA A 186 -4.78 -1.98 7.75
C ALA A 186 -3.36 -1.44 7.46
N ARG A 187 -3.21 -0.17 7.03
CA ARG A 187 -1.89 0.43 6.87
C ARG A 187 -1.15 0.58 8.19
N LEU A 188 -1.85 0.98 9.25
CA LEU A 188 -1.24 1.17 10.57
C LEU A 188 -0.80 -0.17 11.18
N VAL A 189 -1.68 -1.16 11.23
CA VAL A 189 -1.36 -2.46 11.85
C VAL A 189 -0.21 -3.17 11.12
N THR A 190 -0.13 -3.00 9.80
CA THR A 190 0.97 -3.58 9.01
C THR A 190 2.32 -2.99 9.39
N GLN A 191 2.36 -1.70 9.75
CA GLN A 191 3.59 -1.03 10.16
C GLN A 191 4.13 -1.53 11.50
N VAL A 192 3.29 -2.15 12.34
CA VAL A 192 3.72 -2.76 13.61
C VAL A 192 4.70 -3.91 13.35
N VAL A 193 4.61 -4.60 12.21
CA VAL A 193 5.38 -5.83 11.93
C VAL A 193 6.89 -5.60 11.84
N TYR A 194 7.32 -4.43 11.36
CA TYR A 194 8.76 -4.13 11.21
C TYR A 194 9.40 -3.50 12.47
N TYR A 195 8.65 -3.39 13.57
CA TYR A 195 9.17 -3.06 14.89
C TYR A 195 9.49 -4.34 15.67
#